data_AF-A0A2S5D122-F1
#
_entry.id   AF-A0A2S5D122-F1
#
_cell.length_a   1.000
_cell.length_b   1.000
_cell.length_c   1.000
_cell.angle_alpha   90.00
_cell.angle_beta   90.00
_cell.angle_gamma   90.00
#
_symmetry.space_group_name_H-M   'P 1'
#
loop_
_entity.id
_entity.type
_entity.pdbx_description
1 polymer ?
#
loop_
_entity_poly.entity_id
_entity_poly.type
_entity_poly.pdbx_seq_one_letter_code
_entity_poly.pdbx_strand_id
1 'polypeptide(L)'
;MAALLSAITWNLLTWYFGIPSSSSHTLIGSVAGAAIAAAGFDILNYTGFIKIIQALIFSPLLAFVAGFFMMSLFKVIFKDMNLYRTNKGFRTMQIGTAALQSFTHGTNDAQKAMGIITLALIAGGLHQGDDIPFWVRFAAACAMGLGTSVGGYKIIKTVGGKIMKIRPVNGVAADLASASIIFGATLIHLPVSTTHVISSSIMGVGTAHRVKGVKWGMARKIVTTWVITMPISAVMAATIYFILSLFF
;
A
#
# COMPACT_ATOMS: atom_id res chain seq x y z
N MET A 1 12.88 6.88 16.75
CA MET A 1 13.92 7.07 15.69
C MET A 1 14.26 5.76 14.96
N ALA A 2 14.64 4.68 15.66
CA ALA A 2 15.01 3.40 15.04
C ALA A 2 13.98 2.84 14.06
N ALA A 3 12.68 2.88 14.41
CA ALA A 3 11.60 2.44 13.54
C ALA A 3 11.54 3.20 12.20
N LEU A 4 11.74 4.53 12.22
CA LEU A 4 11.74 5.35 10.99
C LEU A 4 12.95 5.05 10.11
N LEU A 5 14.15 4.92 10.69
CA LEU A 5 15.36 4.58 9.95
C LEU A 5 15.24 3.21 9.28
N SER A 6 14.71 2.21 10.00
CA SER A 6 14.41 0.90 9.44
C SER A 6 13.39 1.01 8.30
N ALA A 7 12.28 1.71 8.52
CA ALA A 7 11.22 1.79 7.53
C ALA A 7 11.66 2.50 6.24
N ILE A 8 12.42 3.59 6.36
CA ILE A 8 12.97 4.32 5.22
C ILE A 8 13.98 3.44 4.48
N THR A 9 14.92 2.82 5.20
CA THR A 9 15.96 1.96 4.59
C THR A 9 15.34 0.81 3.79
N TRP A 10 14.37 0.08 4.35
CA TRP A 10 13.73 -1.03 3.65
C TRP A 10 12.92 -0.57 2.44
N ASN A 11 12.17 0.53 2.57
CA ASN A 11 11.39 1.06 1.45
C ASN A 11 12.29 1.56 0.31
N LEU A 12 13.42 2.22 0.61
CA LEU A 12 14.40 2.62 -0.39
C LEU A 12 15.10 1.42 -1.06
N LEU A 13 15.44 0.39 -0.28
CA LEU A 13 16.06 -0.83 -0.80
C LEU A 13 15.12 -1.55 -1.77
N THR A 14 13.88 -1.79 -1.35
CA THR A 14 12.88 -2.46 -2.19
C THR A 14 12.52 -1.63 -3.42
N TRP A 15 12.43 -0.30 -3.28
CA TRP A 15 12.31 0.62 -4.40
C TRP A 15 13.49 0.53 -5.39
N TYR A 16 14.72 0.50 -4.88
CA TYR A 16 15.93 0.44 -5.70
C TYR A 16 15.93 -0.80 -6.60
N PHE A 17 15.51 -1.94 -6.06
CA PHE A 17 15.35 -3.21 -6.79
C PHE A 17 14.02 -3.32 -7.57
N GLY A 18 13.14 -2.32 -7.48
CA GLY A 18 11.84 -2.32 -8.15
C GLY A 18 10.91 -3.45 -7.67
N ILE A 19 11.08 -3.87 -6.42
CA ILE A 19 10.26 -4.89 -5.76
C ILE A 19 9.06 -4.17 -5.12
N PRO A 20 7.82 -4.52 -5.50
CA PRO A 20 6.63 -3.90 -4.91
C PRO A 20 6.47 -4.39 -3.46
N SER A 21 6.96 -3.59 -2.52
CA SER A 21 6.82 -3.81 -1.08
C SER A 21 5.68 -2.97 -0.49
N SER A 22 5.18 -3.37 0.66
CA SER A 22 4.19 -2.62 1.44
C SER A 22 4.87 -1.74 2.46
N SER A 23 4.80 -0.42 2.25
CA SER A 23 5.25 0.56 3.25
C SER A 23 4.50 0.41 4.57
N SER A 24 3.27 -0.11 4.56
CA SER A 24 2.48 -0.39 5.78
C SER A 24 3.08 -1.53 6.59
N HIS A 25 3.37 -2.67 5.95
CA HIS A 25 4.02 -3.81 6.61
C HIS A 25 5.40 -3.42 7.13
N THR A 26 6.16 -2.66 6.33
CA THR A 26 7.45 -2.14 6.74
C THR A 26 7.30 -1.34 8.03
N LEU A 27 6.42 -0.35 8.03
CA LEU A 27 6.23 0.58 9.15
C LEU A 27 5.75 -0.12 10.43
N ILE A 28 4.74 -0.98 10.31
CA ILE A 28 4.18 -1.72 11.44
C ILE A 28 5.24 -2.67 12.01
N GLY A 29 5.97 -3.40 11.16
CA GLY A 29 7.08 -4.25 11.57
C GLY A 29 8.18 -3.45 12.26
N SER A 30 8.60 -2.32 11.67
CA SER A 30 9.66 -1.48 12.25
C SER A 30 9.27 -0.88 13.59
N VAL A 31 8.02 -0.44 13.76
CA VAL A 31 7.51 0.08 15.05
C VAL A 31 7.45 -1.03 16.09
N ALA A 32 6.90 -2.19 15.73
CA ALA A 32 6.83 -3.34 16.64
C ALA A 32 8.23 -3.82 17.07
N GLY A 33 9.16 -3.97 16.12
CA GLY A 33 10.52 -4.40 16.39
C GLY A 33 11.30 -3.43 17.27
N ALA A 34 11.18 -2.11 17.02
CA ALA A 34 11.80 -1.12 17.89
C ALA A 34 11.19 -1.09 19.30
N ALA A 35 9.86 -1.25 19.42
CA ALA A 35 9.18 -1.28 20.71
C ALA A 35 9.58 -2.52 21.53
N ILE A 36 9.59 -3.70 20.89
CA ILE A 36 10.02 -4.95 21.54
C ILE A 36 11.48 -4.85 22.01
N ALA A 37 12.36 -4.28 21.18
CA ALA A 37 13.77 -4.11 21.55
C ALA A 37 13.96 -3.16 22.75
N ALA A 38 13.09 -2.16 22.90
CA ALA A 38 13.18 -1.17 23.96
C ALA A 38 12.59 -1.62 25.30
N ALA A 39 11.47 -2.36 25.27
CA ALA A 39 10.67 -2.62 26.48
C ALA A 39 10.18 -4.08 26.61
N GLY A 40 10.64 -4.99 25.74
CA GLY A 40 10.18 -6.38 25.73
C GLY A 40 8.86 -6.58 24.99
N PHE A 41 8.36 -7.82 24.96
CA PHE A 41 7.19 -8.20 24.17
C PHE A 41 5.87 -7.62 24.70
N ASP A 42 5.76 -7.41 26.01
CA ASP A 42 4.52 -7.00 26.68
C ASP A 42 4.09 -5.56 26.36
N ILE A 43 4.97 -4.74 25.78
CA ILE A 43 4.66 -3.36 25.41
C ILE A 43 3.67 -3.23 24.25
N LEU A 44 3.48 -4.31 23.47
CA LEU A 44 2.62 -4.27 22.30
C LEU A 44 1.14 -4.37 22.70
N ASN A 45 0.33 -3.44 22.17
CA ASN A 45 -1.11 -3.60 22.20
C ASN A 45 -1.53 -4.72 21.22
N TYR A 46 -1.56 -5.96 21.71
CA TYR A 46 -1.87 -7.14 20.89
C TYR A 46 -3.26 -7.06 20.25
N THR A 47 -4.26 -6.51 20.94
CA THR A 47 -5.61 -6.35 20.38
C THR A 47 -5.63 -5.46 19.14
N GLY A 48 -4.97 -4.31 19.19
CA GLY A 48 -4.82 -3.41 18.05
C GLY A 48 -3.92 -4.00 16.97
N PHE A 49 -2.79 -4.60 17.36
CA PHE A 49 -1.84 -5.22 16.45
C PHE A 49 -2.49 -6.35 15.62
N ILE A 50 -3.24 -7.25 16.26
CA ILE A 50 -3.96 -8.33 15.58
C ILE A 50 -4.99 -7.78 14.59
N LYS A 51 -5.75 -6.73 14.94
CA LYS A 51 -6.69 -6.08 14.01
C LYS A 51 -5.98 -5.54 12.77
N ILE A 52 -4.80 -4.95 12.94
CA ILE A 52 -3.99 -4.45 11.83
C ILE A 52 -3.53 -5.61 10.95
N ILE A 53 -3.00 -6.70 11.53
CA ILE A 53 -2.58 -7.89 10.78
C ILE A 53 -3.76 -8.49 9.99
N GLN A 54 -4.92 -8.62 10.61
CA GLN A 54 -6.14 -9.09 9.93
C GLN A 54 -6.48 -8.20 8.73
N ALA A 55 -6.50 -6.88 8.91
CA ALA A 55 -6.78 -5.95 7.81
C ALA A 55 -5.76 -6.10 6.66
N LEU A 56 -4.48 -6.29 6.97
CA LEU A 56 -3.42 -6.49 5.99
C LEU A 56 -3.52 -7.82 5.23
N ILE A 57 -4.08 -8.87 5.84
CA ILE A 57 -4.29 -10.19 5.22
C ILE A 57 -5.59 -10.24 4.42
N PHE A 58 -6.68 -9.64 4.92
CA PHE A 58 -7.99 -9.70 4.25
C PHE A 58 -8.12 -8.71 3.10
N SER A 59 -7.52 -7.51 3.21
CA SER A 59 -7.62 -6.49 2.16
C SER A 59 -7.15 -6.93 0.76
N PRO A 60 -6.05 -7.69 0.60
CA PRO A 60 -5.64 -8.19 -0.72
C PRO A 60 -6.61 -9.24 -1.28
N LEU A 61 -7.18 -10.09 -0.42
CA LEU A 61 -8.17 -11.09 -0.83
C LEU A 61 -9.46 -10.41 -1.32
N LEU A 62 -9.96 -9.44 -0.56
CA LEU A 62 -11.12 -8.64 -0.95
C LEU A 62 -10.86 -7.86 -2.24
N ALA A 63 -9.65 -7.31 -2.41
CA ALA A 63 -9.25 -6.61 -3.63
C ALA A 63 -9.19 -7.52 -4.86
N PHE A 64 -8.68 -8.75 -4.71
CA PHE A 64 -8.70 -9.74 -5.78
C PHE A 64 -10.13 -10.07 -6.19
N VAL A 65 -11.01 -10.33 -5.22
CA VAL A 65 -12.42 -10.65 -5.47
C VAL A 65 -13.15 -9.46 -6.10
N ALA A 66 -12.96 -8.25 -5.57
CA ALA A 66 -13.54 -7.03 -6.13
C ALA A 66 -13.06 -6.78 -7.57
N GLY A 67 -11.76 -6.96 -7.84
CA GLY A 67 -11.21 -6.84 -9.19
C GLY A 67 -11.81 -7.87 -10.15
N PHE A 68 -11.99 -9.11 -9.70
CA PHE A 68 -12.62 -10.17 -10.48
C PHE A 68 -14.06 -9.83 -10.85
N PHE A 69 -14.87 -9.39 -9.87
CA PHE A 69 -16.26 -9.02 -10.10
C PHE A 69 -16.39 -7.76 -10.94
N MET A 70 -15.57 -6.73 -10.69
CA MET A 70 -15.59 -5.48 -11.46
C MET A 70 -15.33 -5.77 -12.96
N MET A 71 -14.33 -6.60 -13.25
CA MET A 71 -14.03 -6.97 -14.63
C MET A 71 -15.12 -7.86 -15.26
N SER A 72 -15.70 -8.78 -14.49
CA SER A 72 -16.80 -9.62 -14.96
C SER A 72 -18.03 -8.79 -15.31
N LEU A 73 -18.35 -7.79 -14.48
CA LEU A 73 -19.40 -6.82 -14.73
C LEU A 73 -19.13 -6.03 -16.01
N PHE A 74 -17.90 -5.53 -16.19
CA PHE A 74 -17.52 -4.79 -17.39
C PHE A 74 -17.65 -5.64 -18.66
N LYS A 75 -17.26 -6.93 -18.59
CA LYS A 75 -17.46 -7.85 -19.72
C LYS A 75 -18.93 -7.99 -20.10
N VAL A 76 -19.83 -8.04 -19.13
CA VAL A 76 -21.28 -8.17 -19.39
C VAL A 76 -21.87 -6.87 -19.94
N ILE A 77 -21.54 -5.73 -19.34
CA ILE A 77 -22.08 -4.42 -19.74
C ILE A 77 -21.60 -4.02 -21.14
N PHE A 78 -20.33 -4.24 -21.46
CA PHE A 78 -19.71 -3.75 -22.69
C PHE A 78 -19.57 -4.82 -23.79
N LYS A 79 -20.22 -5.98 -23.66
CA LYS A 79 -20.06 -7.13 -24.58
C LYS A 79 -20.42 -6.81 -26.05
N ASP A 80 -21.46 -6.02 -26.27
CA ASP A 80 -22.02 -5.74 -27.61
C ASP A 80 -21.48 -4.42 -28.21
N MET A 81 -20.56 -3.75 -27.50
CA MET A 81 -20.06 -2.44 -27.92
C MET A 81 -18.87 -2.56 -28.88
N ASN A 82 -18.79 -1.63 -29.84
CA ASN A 82 -17.68 -1.59 -30.78
C ASN A 82 -16.33 -1.43 -30.05
N LEU A 83 -15.43 -2.39 -30.25
CA LEU A 83 -14.13 -2.49 -29.59
C LEU A 83 -13.27 -1.23 -29.74
N TYR A 84 -13.30 -0.57 -30.91
CA TYR A 84 -12.47 0.61 -31.18
C TYR A 84 -12.95 1.83 -30.39
N ARG A 85 -14.26 2.15 -30.47
CA ARG A 85 -14.85 3.30 -29.75
C ARG A 85 -14.75 3.09 -28.24
N THR A 86 -15.00 1.87 -27.79
CA THR A 86 -14.96 1.48 -26.37
C THR A 86 -13.54 1.62 -25.80
N ASN A 87 -12.50 1.18 -26.53
CA ASN A 87 -11.11 1.38 -26.10
C ASN A 87 -10.72 2.87 -26.01
N LYS A 88 -11.18 3.72 -26.93
CA LYS A 88 -10.92 5.16 -26.87
C LYS A 88 -11.56 5.78 -25.63
N GLY A 89 -12.83 5.43 -25.36
CA GLY A 89 -13.55 5.87 -24.16
C GLY A 89 -12.88 5.41 -22.86
N PHE A 90 -12.52 4.13 -22.75
CA PHE A 90 -11.82 3.61 -21.57
C PHE A 90 -10.47 4.26 -21.34
N ARG A 91 -9.72 4.63 -22.39
CA ARG A 91 -8.44 5.33 -22.24
C ARG A 91 -8.61 6.69 -21.57
N THR A 92 -9.65 7.44 -21.95
CA THR A 92 -9.97 8.72 -21.31
C THR A 92 -10.48 8.52 -19.88
N MET A 93 -11.40 7.56 -19.67
CA MET A 93 -11.88 7.23 -18.31
C MET A 93 -10.77 6.78 -17.38
N GLN A 94 -9.77 6.06 -17.88
CA GLN A 94 -8.64 5.59 -17.09
C GLN A 94 -7.85 6.73 -16.44
N ILE A 95 -7.78 7.91 -17.08
CA ILE A 95 -7.13 9.07 -16.48
C ILE A 95 -7.89 9.50 -15.22
N GLY A 96 -9.22 9.54 -15.29
CA GLY A 96 -10.08 9.87 -14.15
C GLY A 96 -10.03 8.80 -13.04
N THR A 97 -10.08 7.51 -13.40
CA THR A 97 -10.03 6.44 -12.40
C THR A 97 -8.65 6.31 -11.77
N ALA A 98 -7.56 6.53 -12.51
CA ALA A 98 -6.21 6.57 -11.97
C ALA A 98 -6.03 7.78 -11.02
N ALA A 99 -6.64 8.92 -11.32
CA ALA A 99 -6.66 10.07 -10.41
C ALA A 99 -7.42 9.75 -9.11
N LEU A 100 -8.60 9.12 -9.22
CA LEU A 100 -9.38 8.66 -8.06
C LEU A 100 -8.60 7.64 -7.23
N GLN A 101 -7.97 6.65 -7.88
CA GLN A 101 -7.14 5.65 -7.23
C GLN A 101 -5.96 6.33 -6.51
N SER A 102 -5.28 7.27 -7.17
CA SER A 102 -4.19 8.06 -6.56
C SER A 102 -4.65 8.87 -5.35
N PHE A 103 -5.85 9.45 -5.41
CA PHE A 103 -6.46 10.15 -4.27
C PHE A 103 -6.72 9.19 -3.09
N THR A 104 -7.37 8.04 -3.33
CA THR A 104 -7.61 7.04 -2.27
C THR A 104 -6.31 6.47 -1.69
N HIS A 105 -5.28 6.31 -2.53
CA HIS A 105 -3.94 5.93 -2.09
C HIS A 105 -3.35 6.99 -1.15
N GLY A 106 -3.46 8.27 -1.54
CA GLY A 106 -3.07 9.41 -0.72
C GLY A 106 -3.74 9.44 0.65
N THR A 107 -5.05 9.26 0.71
CA THR A 107 -5.80 9.34 1.98
C THR A 107 -5.41 8.24 2.97
N ASN A 108 -5.07 7.03 2.51
CA ASN A 108 -4.67 5.93 3.39
C ASN A 108 -3.19 5.99 3.78
N ASP A 109 -2.29 6.28 2.84
CA ASP A 109 -0.85 6.25 3.11
C ASP A 109 -0.36 7.50 3.84
N ALA A 110 -0.91 8.67 3.56
CA ALA A 110 -0.54 9.89 4.27
C ALA A 110 -0.85 9.77 5.78
N GLN A 111 -1.93 9.09 6.16
CA GLN A 111 -2.29 8.85 7.58
C GLN A 111 -1.19 8.13 8.36
N LYS A 112 -0.41 7.26 7.71
CA LYS A 112 0.67 6.51 8.36
C LYS A 112 1.82 7.44 8.74
N ALA A 113 2.22 8.32 7.81
CA ALA A 113 3.26 9.32 8.06
C ALA A 113 2.78 10.36 9.09
N MET A 114 1.55 10.86 8.93
CA MET A 114 0.94 11.80 9.87
C MET A 114 0.89 11.21 11.29
N GLY A 115 0.46 9.96 11.45
CA GLY A 115 0.37 9.30 12.75
C GLY A 115 1.72 9.20 13.48
N ILE A 116 2.80 8.86 12.77
CA ILE A 116 4.12 8.78 13.40
C ILE A 116 4.68 10.15 13.77
N ILE A 117 4.50 11.15 12.92
CA ILE A 117 4.94 12.51 13.23
C ILE A 117 4.19 13.02 14.46
N THR A 118 2.87 12.86 14.51
CA THR A 118 2.05 13.25 15.66
C THR A 118 2.45 12.49 16.93
N LEU A 119 2.70 11.18 16.85
CA LEU A 119 3.19 10.40 17.99
C LEU A 119 4.54 10.95 18.51
N ALA A 120 5.45 11.32 17.63
CA ALA A 120 6.73 11.91 18.02
C ALA A 120 6.56 13.28 18.68
N LEU A 121 5.62 14.11 18.20
CA LEU A 121 5.31 15.41 18.81
C LEU A 121 4.70 15.26 20.21
N ILE A 122 3.79 14.31 20.38
CA ILE A 122 3.18 14.00 21.68
C ILE A 122 4.25 13.49 22.64
N ALA A 123 5.07 12.53 22.22
CA ALA A 123 6.16 12.00 23.03
C ALA A 123 7.19 13.07 23.43
N GLY A 124 7.41 14.08 22.57
CA GLY A 124 8.28 15.23 22.85
C GLY A 124 7.63 16.35 23.68
N GLY A 125 6.36 16.22 24.09
CA GLY A 125 5.63 17.26 24.82
C GLY A 125 5.25 18.50 23.99
N LEU A 126 5.41 18.44 22.66
CA LEU A 126 5.12 19.54 21.72
C LEU A 126 3.67 19.56 21.25
N HIS A 127 2.89 18.53 21.56
CA HIS A 127 1.47 18.44 21.23
C HIS A 127 0.72 17.69 22.34
N GLN A 128 -0.43 18.21 22.75
CA GLN A 128 -1.25 17.70 23.86
C GLN A 128 -2.63 17.22 23.39
N GLY A 129 -2.98 17.42 22.11
CA GLY A 129 -4.26 17.01 21.54
C GLY A 129 -4.17 15.67 20.81
N ASP A 130 -5.32 15.07 20.55
CA ASP A 130 -5.45 13.86 19.74
C ASP A 130 -5.54 14.16 18.24
N ASP A 131 -5.72 15.43 17.88
CA ASP A 131 -5.89 15.88 16.50
C ASP A 131 -4.55 16.01 15.76
N ILE A 132 -4.54 15.58 14.49
CA ILE A 132 -3.35 15.75 13.66
C ILE A 132 -3.20 17.24 13.29
N PRO A 133 -2.07 17.91 13.63
CA PRO A 133 -1.87 19.31 13.30
C PRO A 133 -1.92 19.57 11.79
N PHE A 134 -2.49 20.70 11.38
CA PHE A 134 -2.66 21.01 9.95
C PHE A 134 -1.33 21.00 9.17
N TRP A 135 -0.26 21.53 9.76
CA TRP A 135 1.06 21.55 9.12
C TRP A 135 1.60 20.13 8.89
N VAL A 136 1.32 19.17 9.78
CA VAL A 136 1.70 17.75 9.62
C VAL A 136 0.96 17.15 8.43
N ARG A 137 -0.34 17.45 8.30
CA ARG A 137 -1.15 17.00 7.15
C ARG A 137 -0.61 17.54 5.85
N PHE A 138 -0.32 18.84 5.81
CA PHE A 138 0.20 19.52 4.63
C PHE A 138 1.60 19.00 4.25
N ALA A 139 2.50 18.87 5.22
CA ALA A 139 3.84 18.35 5.00
C ALA A 139 3.82 16.89 4.50
N ALA A 140 3.01 16.03 5.11
CA ALA A 140 2.88 14.63 4.69
C ALA A 140 2.30 14.50 3.28
N ALA A 141 1.26 15.28 2.95
CA ALA A 141 0.66 15.29 1.62
C ALA A 141 1.65 15.79 0.55
N CYS A 142 2.36 16.89 0.81
CA CYS A 142 3.36 17.45 -0.10
C CYS A 142 4.54 16.48 -0.31
N ALA A 143 5.07 15.89 0.77
CA ALA A 143 6.16 14.92 0.70
C ALA A 143 5.75 13.67 -0.11
N MET A 144 4.53 13.17 0.10
CA MET A 144 4.01 12.03 -0.65
C MET A 144 3.81 12.35 -2.14
N GLY A 145 3.27 13.53 -2.46
CA GLY A 145 3.07 13.98 -3.84
C GLY A 145 4.40 14.11 -4.60
N LEU A 146 5.39 14.79 -3.99
CA LEU A 146 6.72 14.96 -4.56
C LEU A 146 7.49 13.63 -4.65
N GLY A 147 7.41 12.78 -3.63
CA GLY A 147 8.06 11.47 -3.65
C GLY A 147 7.52 10.57 -4.77
N THR A 148 6.20 10.58 -4.98
CA THR A 148 5.55 9.78 -6.03
C THR A 148 5.92 10.28 -7.43
N SER A 149 6.01 11.61 -7.62
CA SER A 149 6.34 12.19 -8.93
C SER A 149 7.78 11.92 -9.38
N VAL A 150 8.74 11.90 -8.44
CA VAL A 150 10.17 11.68 -8.74
C VAL A 150 10.52 10.19 -8.74
N GLY A 151 9.97 9.40 -7.82
CA GLY A 151 10.46 8.06 -7.52
C GLY A 151 9.65 6.89 -8.10
N GLY A 152 8.38 7.05 -8.43
CA GLY A 152 7.46 5.90 -8.62
C GLY A 152 7.81 4.91 -9.75
N TYR A 153 8.63 5.31 -10.72
CA TYR A 153 8.75 4.62 -12.02
C TYR A 153 9.13 3.12 -11.94
N LYS A 154 10.11 2.75 -11.11
CA LYS A 154 10.58 1.35 -11.00
C LYS A 154 9.47 0.41 -10.53
N ILE A 155 8.70 0.83 -9.52
CA ILE A 155 7.60 0.03 -8.95
C ILE A 155 6.43 0.01 -9.95
N ILE A 156 6.08 1.15 -10.54
CA ILE A 156 5.02 1.25 -11.57
C ILE A 156 5.31 0.29 -12.73
N LYS A 157 6.56 0.20 -13.19
CA LYS A 157 6.95 -0.73 -14.27
C LYS A 157 6.75 -2.20 -13.88
N THR A 158 7.03 -2.57 -12.63
CA THR A 158 6.81 -3.93 -12.14
C THR A 158 5.31 -4.24 -12.01
N VAL A 159 4.54 -3.40 -11.32
CA VAL A 159 3.10 -3.63 -11.09
C VAL A 159 2.31 -3.55 -12.39
N GLY A 160 2.57 -2.54 -13.23
CA GLY A 160 1.82 -2.27 -14.46
C GLY A 160 2.19 -3.15 -15.66
N GLY A 161 3.38 -3.77 -15.67
CA GLY A 161 3.88 -4.53 -16.82
C GLY A 161 4.21 -6.00 -16.55
N LYS A 162 4.55 -6.37 -15.31
CA LYS A 162 5.04 -7.73 -14.99
C LYS A 162 3.97 -8.65 -14.38
N ILE A 163 2.83 -8.14 -13.93
CA ILE A 163 1.71 -8.95 -13.43
C ILE A 163 0.83 -9.42 -14.60
N MET A 164 0.36 -8.48 -15.42
CA MET A 164 -0.40 -8.72 -16.64
C MET A 164 -0.21 -7.56 -17.63
N LYS A 165 -0.53 -7.76 -18.90
CA LYS A 165 -0.57 -6.65 -19.87
C LYS A 165 -1.83 -5.82 -19.62
N ILE A 166 -1.67 -4.63 -19.05
CA ILE A 166 -2.79 -3.72 -18.77
C ILE A 166 -3.27 -3.10 -20.10
N ARG A 167 -4.56 -3.26 -20.37
CA ARG A 167 -5.31 -2.54 -21.40
C ARG A 167 -6.25 -1.55 -20.71
N PRO A 168 -6.73 -0.48 -21.39
CA PRO A 168 -7.54 0.55 -20.74
C PRO A 168 -8.71 0.03 -19.91
N VAL A 169 -9.49 -0.92 -20.45
CA VAL A 169 -10.62 -1.54 -19.71
C VAL A 169 -10.19 -2.26 -18.43
N ASN A 170 -9.07 -3.00 -18.48
CA ASN A 170 -8.53 -3.70 -17.31
C ASN A 170 -7.98 -2.69 -16.29
N GLY A 171 -7.40 -1.59 -16.78
CA GLY A 171 -6.92 -0.50 -15.94
C GLY A 171 -8.05 0.14 -15.16
N VAL A 172 -9.11 0.59 -15.85
CA VAL A 172 -10.31 1.17 -15.21
C VAL A 172 -10.92 0.23 -14.18
N ALA A 173 -11.08 -1.06 -14.53
CA ALA A 173 -11.63 -2.04 -13.60
C ALA A 173 -10.73 -2.23 -12.36
N ALA A 174 -9.41 -2.29 -12.53
CA ALA A 174 -8.47 -2.46 -11.42
C ALA A 174 -8.38 -1.21 -10.54
N ASP A 175 -8.40 -0.01 -11.14
CA ASP A 175 -8.38 1.28 -10.45
C ASP A 175 -9.63 1.43 -9.58
N LEU A 176 -10.82 1.17 -10.14
CA LEU A 176 -12.07 1.27 -9.38
C LEU A 176 -12.18 0.22 -8.27
N ALA A 177 -11.79 -1.03 -8.54
CA ALA A 177 -11.81 -2.08 -7.53
C ALA A 177 -10.84 -1.76 -6.38
N SER A 178 -9.61 -1.37 -6.68
CA SER A 178 -8.62 -1.00 -5.66
C SER A 178 -9.03 0.26 -4.90
N ALA A 179 -9.52 1.30 -5.59
CA ALA A 179 -10.03 2.52 -4.96
C ALA A 179 -11.19 2.22 -3.99
N SER A 180 -12.12 1.34 -4.37
CA SER A 180 -13.26 0.95 -3.53
C SER A 180 -12.80 0.29 -2.23
N ILE A 181 -11.84 -0.63 -2.31
CA ILE A 181 -11.30 -1.31 -1.12
C ILE A 181 -10.48 -0.36 -0.24
N ILE A 182 -9.62 0.47 -0.84
CA ILE A 182 -8.80 1.43 -0.07
C ILE A 182 -9.70 2.45 0.62
N PHE A 183 -10.66 3.03 -0.10
CA PHE A 183 -11.57 4.02 0.46
C PHE A 183 -12.46 3.42 1.55
N GLY A 184 -13.02 2.23 1.30
CA GLY A 184 -13.79 1.50 2.31
C GLY A 184 -12.99 1.23 3.58
N ALA A 185 -11.73 0.82 3.45
CA ALA A 185 -10.82 0.63 4.59
C ALA A 185 -10.51 1.94 5.32
N THR A 186 -10.28 3.03 4.59
CA THR A 186 -10.06 4.36 5.17
C THR A 186 -11.27 4.86 5.95
N LEU A 187 -12.50 4.60 5.49
CA LEU A 187 -13.74 4.97 6.19
C LEU A 187 -13.93 4.25 7.52
N ILE A 188 -13.50 2.99 7.60
CA ILE A 188 -13.53 2.20 8.85
C ILE A 188 -12.23 2.35 9.66
N HIS A 189 -11.38 3.33 9.32
CA HIS A 189 -10.12 3.65 9.99
C HIS A 189 -9.15 2.46 10.11
N LEU A 190 -9.17 1.54 9.15
CA LEU A 190 -8.24 0.41 9.12
C LEU A 190 -7.06 0.70 8.16
N PRO A 191 -5.81 0.65 8.66
CA PRO A 191 -4.66 0.78 7.80
C PRO A 191 -4.55 -0.45 6.91
N VAL A 192 -4.52 -0.23 5.60
CA VAL A 192 -4.35 -1.29 4.60
C VAL A 192 -3.11 -1.05 3.77
N SER A 193 -2.58 -2.12 3.17
CA SER A 193 -1.49 -1.96 2.21
C SER A 193 -2.05 -1.64 0.83
N THR A 194 -1.96 -0.38 0.42
CA THR A 194 -2.30 0.06 -0.93
C THR A 194 -1.59 -0.77 -2.02
N THR A 195 -0.28 -1.05 -1.87
CA THR A 195 0.47 -1.91 -2.80
C THR A 195 -0.15 -3.31 -2.97
N HIS A 196 -0.60 -3.92 -1.87
CA HIS A 196 -1.20 -5.26 -1.90
C HIS A 196 -2.59 -5.21 -2.53
N VAL A 197 -3.40 -4.22 -2.15
CA VAL A 197 -4.74 -4.03 -2.73
C VAL A 197 -4.63 -3.83 -4.24
N ILE A 198 -3.81 -2.89 -4.71
CA ILE A 198 -3.66 -2.58 -6.14
C ILE A 198 -3.15 -3.80 -6.91
N SER A 199 -2.09 -4.44 -6.43
CA SER A 199 -1.54 -5.63 -7.09
C SER A 199 -2.55 -6.77 -7.13
N SER A 200 -3.35 -6.94 -6.08
CA SER A 200 -4.38 -7.99 -6.00
C SER A 200 -5.59 -7.69 -6.88
N SER A 201 -6.04 -6.43 -6.95
CA SER A 201 -7.08 -6.00 -7.90
C SER A 201 -6.64 -6.26 -9.33
N ILE A 202 -5.39 -5.95 -9.69
CA ILE A 202 -4.84 -6.26 -11.02
C ILE A 202 -4.85 -7.78 -11.28
N MET A 203 -4.44 -8.60 -10.31
CA MET A 203 -4.49 -10.05 -10.44
C MET A 203 -5.93 -10.59 -10.58
N GLY A 204 -6.88 -10.02 -9.84
CA GLY A 204 -8.30 -10.36 -9.90
C GLY A 204 -8.93 -10.04 -11.25
N VAL A 205 -8.71 -8.81 -11.74
CA VAL A 205 -9.11 -8.37 -13.09
C VAL A 205 -8.49 -9.25 -14.16
N GLY A 206 -7.20 -9.56 -14.04
CA GLY A 206 -6.50 -10.45 -14.96
C GLY A 206 -7.09 -11.86 -14.98
N THR A 207 -7.44 -12.39 -13.81
CA THR A 207 -8.07 -13.71 -13.66
C THR A 207 -9.44 -13.75 -14.32
N ALA A 208 -10.30 -12.75 -14.07
CA ALA A 208 -11.60 -12.60 -14.70
C ALA A 208 -11.50 -12.41 -16.22
N HIS A 209 -10.48 -11.69 -16.70
CA HIS A 209 -10.26 -11.55 -18.15
C HIS A 209 -9.83 -12.87 -18.78
N ARG A 210 -8.71 -13.42 -18.31
CA ARG A 210 -8.14 -14.71 -18.73
C ARG A 210 -7.09 -15.15 -17.72
N VAL A 211 -7.34 -16.24 -16.99
CA VAL A 211 -6.43 -16.80 -15.97
C VAL A 211 -4.99 -16.99 -16.47
N LYS A 212 -4.81 -17.48 -17.70
CA LYS A 212 -3.48 -17.65 -18.34
C LYS A 212 -2.76 -16.33 -18.68
N GLY A 213 -3.47 -15.19 -18.63
CA GLY A 213 -2.93 -13.86 -18.86
C GLY A 213 -2.22 -13.25 -17.65
N VAL A 214 -2.39 -13.84 -16.46
CA VAL A 214 -1.69 -13.45 -15.23
C VAL A 214 -0.37 -14.21 -15.13
N LYS A 215 0.72 -13.48 -14.91
CA LYS A 215 2.06 -14.07 -14.70
C LYS A 215 2.19 -14.54 -13.24
N TRP A 216 1.66 -15.73 -12.95
CA TRP A 216 1.64 -16.31 -11.58
C TRP A 216 3.02 -16.44 -10.93
N GLY A 217 4.09 -16.63 -11.70
CA GLY A 217 5.45 -16.60 -11.18
C GLY A 217 5.84 -15.24 -10.58
N MET A 218 5.37 -14.13 -11.16
CA MET A 218 5.55 -12.80 -10.58
C MET A 218 4.64 -12.59 -9.37
N ALA A 219 3.36 -13.02 -9.46
CA ALA A 219 2.43 -12.97 -8.34
C ALA A 219 3.00 -13.65 -7.08
N ARG A 220 3.56 -14.85 -7.23
CA ARG A 220 4.20 -15.58 -6.13
C ARG A 220 5.36 -14.80 -5.52
N LYS A 221 6.26 -14.22 -6.33
CA LYS A 221 7.38 -13.39 -5.84
C LYS A 221 6.89 -12.17 -5.05
N ILE A 222 5.81 -11.54 -5.51
CA ILE A 222 5.20 -10.41 -4.85
C ILE A 222 4.64 -10.83 -3.49
N VAL A 223 3.83 -11.89 -3.42
CA VAL A 223 3.28 -12.41 -2.15
C VAL A 223 4.38 -12.86 -1.18
N THR A 224 5.45 -13.50 -1.67
CA THR A 224 6.60 -13.85 -0.83
C THR A 224 7.26 -12.61 -0.22
N THR A 225 7.39 -11.53 -0.99
CA THR A 225 7.92 -10.25 -0.48
C THR A 225 7.02 -9.70 0.63
N TRP A 226 5.70 -9.78 0.46
CA TRP A 226 4.73 -9.28 1.44
C TRP A 226 4.89 -9.91 2.81
N VAL A 227 5.05 -11.24 2.85
CA VAL A 227 5.24 -12.00 4.09
C VAL A 227 6.58 -11.67 4.75
N ILE A 228 7.64 -11.52 3.96
CA ILE A 228 9.01 -11.33 4.45
C ILE A 228 9.27 -9.88 4.91
N THR A 229 8.60 -8.89 4.33
CA THR A 229 8.83 -7.46 4.63
C THR A 229 8.68 -7.14 6.12
N MET A 230 7.64 -7.65 6.78
CA MET A 230 7.37 -7.30 8.18
C MET A 230 8.39 -7.89 9.17
N PRO A 231 8.77 -9.19 9.09
CA PRO A 231 9.86 -9.74 9.91
C PRO A 231 11.19 -9.02 9.67
N ILE A 232 11.57 -8.76 8.42
CA ILE A 232 12.85 -8.11 8.13
C ILE A 232 12.87 -6.68 8.68
N SER A 233 11.79 -5.92 8.50
CA SER A 233 11.76 -4.54 9.00
C SER A 233 11.73 -4.48 10.53
N ALA A 234 11.10 -5.45 11.20
CA ALA A 234 11.12 -5.59 12.65
C ALA A 234 12.52 -5.89 13.18
N VAL A 235 13.20 -6.91 12.62
CA VAL A 235 14.58 -7.24 13.00
C VAL A 235 15.51 -6.07 12.74
N MET A 236 15.40 -5.43 11.57
CA MET A 236 16.23 -4.28 11.23
C MET A 236 15.99 -3.09 12.19
N ALA A 237 14.75 -2.85 12.62
CA ALA A 237 14.45 -1.81 13.60
C ALA A 237 15.01 -2.12 14.99
N ALA A 238 14.92 -3.39 15.43
CA ALA A 238 15.53 -3.84 16.68
C ALA A 238 17.05 -3.68 16.66
N THR A 239 17.71 -4.09 15.57
CA THR A 239 19.16 -3.90 15.40
C THR A 239 19.56 -2.42 15.44
N ILE A 240 18.83 -1.56 14.72
CA ILE A 240 19.10 -0.11 14.74
C ILE A 240 18.87 0.46 16.15
N TYR A 241 17.86 -0.01 16.87
CA TYR A 241 17.63 0.41 18.25
C TYR A 241 18.82 0.08 19.16
N PHE A 242 19.29 -1.17 19.15
CA PHE A 242 20.44 -1.58 19.96
C PHE A 242 21.72 -0.83 19.60
N ILE A 243 21.92 -0.50 18.32
CA ILE A 243 23.06 0.32 17.90
C ILE A 243 22.91 1.73 18.48
N LEU A 244 21.73 2.35 18.37
CA LEU A 244 21.51 3.69 18.89
C LEU A 244 21.64 3.77 20.41
N SER A 245 21.19 2.74 21.15
CA SER A 245 21.32 2.69 22.62
C SER A 245 22.77 2.53 23.12
N LEU A 246 23.74 2.25 22.23
CA LEU A 246 25.16 2.28 22.60
C LEU A 246 25.72 3.71 22.61
N PHE A 247 25.07 4.64 21.90
CA PHE A 247 25.53 6.03 21.74
C PHE A 247 24.69 7.04 22.53
N PHE A 248 23.43 6.73 22.79
CA PHE A 248 22.44 7.56 23.47
C PHE A 248 21.76 6.77 24.58
#